data_AF-A0A2E6TX90-F1
#
_entry.id   AF-A0A2E6TX90-F1
#
_cell.length_a   1.000
_cell.length_b   1.000
_cell.length_c   1.000
_cell.angle_alpha   90.00
_cell.angle_beta   90.00
_cell.angle_gamma   90.00
#
_symmetry.space_group_name_H-M   'P 1'
#
loop_
_entity.id
_entity.type
_entity.pdbx_description
1 polymer ?
#
loop_
_entity_poly.entity_id
_entity_poly.type
_entity_poly.pdbx_seq_one_letter_code
_entity_poly.pdbx_strand_id
1 'polypeptide(L)'
;MYTSDNGPWNQDRYTKRKKGHPKDAIFWGEAGPLRNGKGSPYEAGYRLPCIVRWPGKVPAGRVNDAIFATIDFMPTFANLCGFDVPKDRHLDGIDQTDLLLGKRQTGREFFYFNKAGVRKGKWKYLRANAHFHGYAVEDDRPKVEELYDLTADLGERNNLAQKHPELVAELRALTEKLESKK
;
A
#
# COMPACT_ATOMS: atom_id res chain seq x y z
N MET A 1 -4.33 -17.41 -5.08
CA MET A 1 -3.74 -16.06 -4.97
C MET A 1 -2.72 -16.09 -3.85
N TYR A 2 -1.59 -15.41 -3.99
CA TYR A 2 -0.53 -15.35 -2.99
C TYR A 2 -0.20 -13.88 -2.70
N THR A 3 -0.15 -13.51 -1.43
CA THR A 3 0.24 -12.18 -0.94
C THR A 3 0.74 -12.26 0.50
N SER A 4 1.32 -11.17 1.01
CA SER A 4 1.60 -10.94 2.43
C SER A 4 0.48 -10.10 3.08
N ASP A 5 0.48 -9.98 4.41
CA ASP A 5 -0.39 -9.10 5.20
C ASP A 5 0.20 -7.70 5.40
N ASN A 6 1.53 -7.61 5.50
CA ASN A 6 2.29 -6.38 5.67
C ASN A 6 3.71 -6.50 5.11
N GLY A 7 4.42 -5.37 5.09
CA GLY A 7 5.84 -5.28 4.81
C GLY A 7 6.73 -6.15 5.69
N PRO A 8 8.00 -6.37 5.31
CA PRO A 8 8.94 -7.10 6.12
C PRO A 8 9.34 -6.28 7.36
N TRP A 9 9.73 -6.96 8.42
CA TRP A 9 10.71 -6.38 9.33
C TRP A 9 12.03 -6.33 8.60
N ASN A 10 12.62 -5.16 8.39
CA ASN A 10 13.88 -4.99 7.64
C ASN A 10 14.72 -3.79 8.10
N GLN A 11 14.18 -3.00 9.03
CA GLN A 11 14.78 -1.78 9.56
C GLN A 11 16.00 -2.10 10.45
N ASP A 12 17.03 -1.27 10.39
CA ASP A 12 18.28 -1.44 11.14
C ASP A 12 18.04 -1.52 12.65
N ARG A 13 17.13 -0.67 13.17
CA ARG A 13 16.75 -0.69 14.59
C ARG A 13 16.12 -2.03 15.04
N TYR A 14 15.59 -2.83 14.11
CA TYR A 14 15.12 -4.18 14.36
C TYR A 14 16.21 -5.24 14.09
N THR A 15 16.79 -5.24 12.88
CA THR A 15 17.70 -6.29 12.41
C THR A 15 19.01 -6.33 13.20
N LYS A 16 19.57 -5.17 13.58
CA LYS A 16 20.84 -5.07 14.32
C LYS A 16 20.69 -5.41 15.80
N ARG A 17 19.49 -5.27 16.38
CA ARG A 17 19.25 -5.52 17.81
C ARG A 17 19.39 -7.00 18.18
N LYS A 18 19.03 -7.92 17.26
CA LYS A 18 19.02 -9.39 17.45
C LYS A 18 18.38 -9.87 18.76
N LYS A 19 17.49 -9.09 19.38
CA LYS A 19 16.92 -9.41 20.70
C LYS A 19 16.05 -10.66 20.58
N GLY A 20 16.44 -11.73 21.25
CA GLY A 20 15.71 -13.01 21.22
C GLY A 20 16.04 -13.90 20.03
N HIS A 21 17.08 -13.57 19.24
CA HIS A 21 17.49 -14.35 18.07
C HIS A 21 18.95 -14.83 18.21
N PRO A 22 19.29 -16.03 17.70
CA PRO A 22 20.68 -16.49 17.63
C PRO A 22 21.59 -15.50 16.88
N LYS A 23 22.89 -15.49 17.24
CA LYS A 23 23.87 -14.56 16.66
C LYS A 23 23.89 -14.60 15.12
N ASP A 24 23.74 -15.77 14.52
CA ASP A 24 23.85 -15.96 13.06
C ASP A 24 22.48 -16.16 12.38
N ALA A 25 21.37 -15.94 13.11
CA ALA A 25 20.04 -16.06 12.53
C ALA A 25 19.69 -14.88 11.62
N ILE A 26 19.07 -15.21 10.49
CA ILE A 26 18.33 -14.26 9.65
C ILE A 26 16.85 -14.43 10.01
N PHE A 27 16.24 -13.38 10.55
CA PHE A 27 14.87 -13.38 11.08
C PHE A 27 14.03 -12.21 10.56
N TRP A 28 14.51 -11.57 9.51
CA TRP A 28 13.93 -10.39 8.87
C TRP A 28 13.69 -10.67 7.38
N GLY A 29 12.90 -9.84 6.73
CA GLY A 29 12.70 -9.87 5.28
C GLY A 29 13.38 -8.70 4.58
N GLU A 30 13.26 -8.65 3.26
CA GLU A 30 13.81 -7.54 2.46
C GLU A 30 12.69 -6.85 1.68
N ALA A 31 12.82 -5.53 1.52
CA ALA A 31 11.86 -4.71 0.79
C ALA A 31 12.38 -4.26 -0.60
N GLY A 32 13.56 -4.74 -1.01
CA GLY A 32 14.22 -4.29 -2.23
C GLY A 32 14.40 -2.77 -2.26
N PRO A 33 13.96 -2.06 -3.33
CA PRO A 33 14.16 -0.61 -3.46
C PRO A 33 13.21 0.24 -2.60
N LEU A 34 12.20 -0.39 -1.96
CA LEU A 34 11.16 0.31 -1.22
C LEU A 34 11.71 0.86 0.11
N ARG A 35 11.19 2.01 0.54
CA ARG A 35 11.60 2.65 1.79
C ARG A 35 10.95 2.02 3.01
N ASN A 36 11.75 1.81 4.05
CA ASN A 36 11.35 1.34 5.39
C ASN A 36 10.74 -0.07 5.36
N GLY A 37 9.72 -0.38 6.17
CA GLY A 37 9.09 -1.70 6.27
C GLY A 37 7.88 -1.73 7.17
N LYS A 38 7.65 -2.87 7.84
CA LYS A 38 6.49 -3.14 8.69
C LYS A 38 6.18 -2.00 9.65
N GLY A 39 4.91 -1.61 9.70
CA GLY A 39 4.39 -0.57 10.58
C GLY A 39 4.58 0.86 10.08
N SER A 40 5.36 1.07 9.02
CA SER A 40 5.57 2.40 8.43
C SER A 40 4.55 2.73 7.32
N PRO A 41 4.27 4.02 7.06
CA PRO A 41 3.43 4.46 5.94
C PRO A 41 4.16 4.50 4.59
N TYR A 42 5.46 4.21 4.58
CA TYR A 42 6.28 4.14 3.37
C TYR A 42 5.95 2.87 2.54
N GLU A 43 6.39 2.84 1.29
CA GLU A 43 6.00 1.81 0.32
C GLU A 43 6.26 0.40 0.85
N ALA A 44 7.39 0.17 1.52
CA ALA A 44 7.70 -1.16 2.03
C ALA A 44 6.75 -1.65 3.12
N GLY A 45 6.02 -0.76 3.81
CA GLY A 45 5.03 -1.14 4.81
C GLY A 45 3.74 -1.72 4.21
N TYR A 46 3.39 -1.29 2.99
CA TYR A 46 2.07 -1.53 2.36
C TYR A 46 2.13 -2.19 0.97
N ARG A 47 3.23 -2.06 0.21
CA ARG A 47 3.38 -2.64 -1.13
C ARG A 47 3.96 -4.05 -1.00
N LEU A 48 3.15 -5.03 -1.39
CA LEU A 48 3.42 -6.45 -1.14
C LEU A 48 3.52 -7.22 -2.45
N PRO A 49 4.23 -8.37 -2.47
CA PRO A 49 4.12 -9.29 -3.58
C PRO A 49 2.67 -9.76 -3.71
N CYS A 50 2.13 -9.76 -4.93
CA CYS A 50 0.81 -10.31 -5.21
C CYS A 50 0.86 -11.13 -6.50
N ILE A 51 0.58 -12.43 -6.39
CA ILE A 51 0.58 -13.36 -7.53
C ILE A 51 -0.80 -14.01 -7.63
N VAL A 52 -1.38 -13.93 -8.83
CA VAL A 52 -2.68 -14.53 -9.15
C VAL A 52 -2.47 -15.60 -10.22
N ARG A 53 -2.95 -16.81 -9.96
CA ARG A 53 -2.93 -17.93 -10.90
C ARG A 53 -4.30 -18.57 -10.94
N TRP A 54 -4.93 -18.53 -12.12
CA TRP A 54 -6.18 -19.25 -12.40
C TRP A 54 -6.18 -19.69 -13.87
N PRO A 55 -5.76 -20.94 -14.16
CA PRO A 55 -5.69 -21.45 -15.53
C PRO A 55 -7.03 -21.34 -16.26
N GLY A 56 -6.98 -20.89 -17.51
CA GLY A 56 -8.16 -20.68 -18.35
C GLY A 56 -9.01 -19.46 -18.02
N LYS A 57 -8.65 -18.65 -17.00
CA LYS A 57 -9.40 -17.45 -16.58
C LYS A 57 -8.53 -16.20 -16.46
N VAL A 58 -7.38 -16.32 -15.78
CA VAL A 58 -6.41 -15.22 -15.63
C VAL A 58 -5.32 -15.38 -16.69
N PRO A 59 -5.01 -14.34 -17.51
CA PRO A 59 -3.94 -14.42 -18.50
C PRO A 59 -2.59 -14.77 -17.88
N ALA A 60 -1.92 -15.80 -18.41
CA ALA A 60 -0.62 -16.22 -17.94
C ALA A 60 0.49 -15.22 -18.35
N GLY A 61 1.55 -15.13 -17.55
CA GLY A 61 2.74 -14.30 -17.85
C GLY A 61 2.51 -12.79 -17.84
N ARG A 62 1.33 -12.32 -17.41
CA ARG A 62 1.00 -10.89 -17.37
C ARG A 62 1.54 -10.24 -16.09
N VAL A 63 2.15 -9.06 -16.26
CA VAL A 63 2.47 -8.12 -15.19
C VAL A 63 1.52 -6.92 -15.30
N ASN A 64 1.08 -6.38 -14.17
CA ASN A 64 0.18 -5.22 -14.13
C ASN A 64 0.46 -4.38 -12.87
N ASP A 65 0.61 -3.06 -13.05
CA ASP A 65 0.94 -2.10 -11.99
C ASP A 65 -0.27 -1.37 -11.39
N ALA A 66 -1.50 -1.83 -11.70
CA ALA A 66 -2.72 -1.29 -11.12
C ALA A 66 -2.73 -1.42 -9.60
N ILE A 67 -3.39 -0.47 -8.96
CA ILE A 67 -3.58 -0.50 -7.52
C ILE A 67 -4.62 -1.59 -7.19
N PHE A 68 -4.21 -2.54 -6.37
CA PHE A 68 -5.05 -3.56 -5.77
C PHE A 68 -4.76 -3.60 -4.27
N ALA A 69 -5.81 -3.55 -3.44
CA ALA A 69 -5.66 -3.64 -1.99
C ALA A 69 -6.31 -4.93 -1.45
N THR A 70 -5.82 -5.46 -0.33
CA THR A 70 -6.36 -6.68 0.29
C THR A 70 -7.86 -6.56 0.62
N ILE A 71 -8.35 -5.35 0.91
CA ILE A 71 -9.78 -5.07 1.12
C ILE A 71 -10.65 -5.30 -0.14
N ASP A 72 -10.05 -5.29 -1.34
CA ASP A 72 -10.74 -5.56 -2.60
C ASP A 72 -11.00 -7.06 -2.82
N PHE A 73 -10.35 -7.95 -2.05
CA PHE A 73 -10.57 -9.40 -2.19
C PHE A 73 -12.01 -9.79 -1.91
N MET A 74 -12.62 -9.23 -0.87
CA MET A 74 -13.98 -9.60 -0.48
C MET A 74 -15.00 -9.33 -1.60
N PRO A 75 -15.16 -8.09 -2.12
CA PRO A 75 -16.11 -7.83 -3.21
C PRO A 75 -15.73 -8.54 -4.52
N THR A 76 -14.44 -8.68 -4.81
CA THR A 76 -13.97 -9.40 -6.01
C THR A 76 -14.33 -10.88 -5.96
N PHE A 77 -14.13 -11.55 -4.83
CA PHE A 77 -14.46 -12.96 -4.67
C PHE A 77 -15.98 -13.20 -4.55
N ALA A 78 -16.73 -12.27 -3.95
CA ALA A 78 -18.18 -12.33 -3.98
C ALA A 78 -18.70 -12.37 -5.42
N ASN A 79 -18.26 -11.44 -6.28
CA ASN A 79 -18.66 -11.42 -7.69
C ASN A 79 -18.23 -12.70 -8.44
N LEU A 80 -16.98 -13.13 -8.28
CA LEU A 80 -16.47 -14.35 -8.93
C LEU A 80 -17.24 -15.62 -8.53
N CYS A 81 -17.82 -15.66 -7.33
CA CYS A 81 -18.62 -16.76 -6.83
C CYS A 81 -20.13 -16.59 -7.10
N GLY A 82 -20.57 -15.50 -7.75
CA GLY A 82 -21.98 -15.23 -8.03
C GLY A 82 -22.78 -14.73 -6.82
N PHE A 83 -22.12 -14.14 -5.82
CA PHE A 83 -22.77 -13.55 -4.65
C PHE A 83 -22.80 -12.02 -4.74
N ASP A 84 -23.86 -11.43 -4.18
CA ASP A 84 -23.95 -10.00 -3.95
C ASP A 84 -23.18 -9.58 -2.69
N VAL A 85 -22.60 -8.39 -2.72
CA VAL A 85 -22.01 -7.77 -1.52
C VAL A 85 -23.11 -7.16 -0.63
N PRO A 86 -22.91 -7.07 0.71
CA PRO A 86 -23.84 -6.40 1.60
C PRO A 86 -24.14 -4.95 1.17
N LYS A 87 -25.42 -4.57 1.23
CA LYS A 87 -25.90 -3.20 0.91
C LYS A 87 -26.24 -2.38 2.15
N ASP A 88 -26.18 -2.99 3.33
CA ASP A 88 -26.58 -2.44 4.62
C ASP A 88 -25.41 -1.85 5.44
N ARG A 89 -24.20 -1.85 4.88
CA ARG A 89 -22.98 -1.35 5.51
C ARG A 89 -22.00 -0.82 4.48
N HIS A 90 -21.09 0.05 4.92
CA HIS A 90 -20.03 0.54 4.06
C HIS A 90 -18.99 -0.55 3.80
N LEU A 91 -18.46 -0.58 2.57
CA LEU A 91 -17.39 -1.45 2.13
C LEU A 91 -16.31 -0.59 1.45
N ASP A 92 -15.10 -0.60 1.99
CA ASP A 92 -13.95 0.12 1.40
C ASP A 92 -13.35 -0.58 0.18
N GLY A 93 -13.60 -1.89 0.07
CA GLY A 93 -13.19 -2.71 -1.05
C GLY A 93 -14.05 -2.46 -2.28
N ILE A 94 -13.44 -2.56 -3.46
CA ILE A 94 -14.14 -2.53 -4.74
C ILE A 94 -13.91 -3.83 -5.51
N ASP A 95 -14.87 -4.19 -6.37
CA ASP A 95 -14.71 -5.32 -7.27
C ASP A 95 -13.64 -5.03 -8.34
N GLN A 96 -12.65 -5.91 -8.40
CA GLN A 96 -11.53 -5.87 -9.33
C GLN A 96 -11.49 -7.11 -10.24
N THR A 97 -12.60 -7.82 -10.40
CA THR A 97 -12.73 -9.02 -11.24
C THR A 97 -12.21 -8.80 -12.66
N ASP A 98 -12.61 -7.72 -13.32
CA ASP A 98 -12.15 -7.40 -14.69
C ASP A 98 -10.65 -7.13 -14.77
N LEU A 99 -10.03 -6.60 -13.71
CA LEU A 99 -8.59 -6.44 -13.64
C LEU A 99 -7.91 -7.82 -13.58
N LEU A 100 -8.40 -8.72 -12.71
CA LEU A 100 -7.86 -10.07 -12.56
C LEU A 100 -8.00 -10.89 -13.85
N LEU A 101 -9.16 -10.83 -14.50
CA LEU A 101 -9.45 -11.55 -15.74
C LEU A 101 -8.80 -10.92 -16.99
N GLY A 102 -8.05 -9.82 -16.83
CA GLY A 102 -7.36 -9.16 -17.94
C GLY A 102 -8.26 -8.37 -18.89
N LYS A 103 -9.50 -8.11 -18.50
CA LYS A 103 -10.47 -7.29 -19.25
C LYS A 103 -10.24 -5.79 -19.04
N ARG A 104 -9.54 -5.42 -17.96
CA ARG A 104 -9.14 -4.04 -17.64
C ARG A 104 -7.67 -3.98 -17.23
N GLN A 105 -7.01 -2.85 -17.55
CA GLN A 105 -5.61 -2.58 -17.16
C GLN A 105 -5.50 -1.74 -15.88
N THR A 106 -6.50 -0.92 -15.57
CA THR A 106 -6.54 -0.07 -14.38
C THR A 106 -7.25 -0.76 -13.21
N GLY A 107 -6.91 -0.34 -11.99
CA GLY A 107 -7.50 -0.84 -10.75
C GLY A 107 -8.24 0.26 -9.99
N ARG A 108 -8.24 0.20 -8.66
CA ARG A 108 -8.80 1.27 -7.83
C ARG A 108 -8.07 2.59 -8.08
N GLU A 109 -8.82 3.69 -8.04
CA GLU A 109 -8.28 5.03 -8.32
C GLU A 109 -7.26 5.49 -7.26
N PHE A 110 -7.55 5.17 -5.99
CA PHE A 110 -6.72 5.55 -4.86
C PHE A 110 -6.66 4.45 -3.80
N PHE A 111 -5.62 4.51 -2.97
CA PHE A 111 -5.48 3.70 -1.76
C PHE A 111 -5.17 4.60 -0.57
N TYR A 112 -5.96 4.46 0.50
CA TYR A 112 -5.80 5.23 1.74
C TYR A 112 -4.88 4.49 2.71
N PHE A 113 -3.82 5.16 3.16
CA PHE A 113 -2.93 4.66 4.20
C PHE A 113 -3.46 5.14 5.55
N ASN A 114 -3.94 4.21 6.38
CA ASN A 114 -4.55 4.44 7.69
C ASN A 114 -3.97 5.64 8.46
N LYS A 115 -4.67 6.78 8.46
CA LYS A 115 -4.30 8.05 9.11
C LYS A 115 -2.93 8.62 8.70
N ALA A 116 -2.38 8.15 7.60
CA ALA A 116 -1.07 8.50 7.10
C ALA A 116 -1.14 9.35 5.82
N GLY A 117 -2.02 9.00 4.88
CA GLY A 117 -2.10 9.67 3.59
C GLY A 117 -2.83 8.87 2.53
N VAL A 118 -2.54 9.15 1.26
CA VAL A 118 -3.21 8.51 0.12
C VAL A 118 -2.24 8.31 -1.04
N ARG A 119 -2.41 7.23 -1.80
CA ARG A 119 -1.86 7.07 -3.15
C ARG A 119 -2.98 7.26 -4.15
N LYS A 120 -2.78 8.11 -5.17
CA LYS A 120 -3.68 8.28 -6.32
C LYS A 120 -2.85 8.24 -7.60
N GLY A 121 -3.05 7.19 -8.41
CA GLY A 121 -2.19 6.89 -9.55
C GLY A 121 -0.71 6.74 -9.15
N LYS A 122 0.16 7.55 -9.75
CA LYS A 122 1.60 7.59 -9.45
C LYS A 122 1.97 8.37 -8.19
N TRP A 123 1.07 9.24 -7.73
CA TRP A 123 1.36 10.15 -6.63
C TRP A 123 1.04 9.50 -5.30
N LYS A 124 1.97 9.62 -4.36
CA LYS A 124 1.78 9.25 -2.96
C LYS A 124 1.99 10.48 -2.09
N TYR A 125 0.99 10.79 -1.30
CA TYR A 125 0.99 11.86 -0.33
C TYR A 125 0.98 11.28 1.08
N LEU A 126 1.80 11.83 1.98
CA LEU A 126 1.80 11.54 3.41
C LEU A 126 1.70 12.86 4.20
N ARG A 127 0.83 12.88 5.20
CA ARG A 127 0.64 14.04 6.10
C ARG A 127 1.89 14.29 6.95
N ALA A 128 2.04 15.50 7.44
CA ALA A 128 3.10 15.85 8.39
C ALA A 128 3.10 14.97 9.65
N ASN A 129 1.91 14.60 10.13
CA ASN A 129 1.69 13.70 11.26
C ASN A 129 1.26 12.29 10.81
N ALA A 130 1.78 11.81 9.67
CA ALA A 130 1.43 10.50 9.14
C ALA A 130 1.59 9.40 10.21
N HIS A 131 0.56 8.58 10.36
CA HIS A 131 0.53 7.53 11.37
C HIS A 131 1.55 6.42 11.10
N PHE A 132 2.31 6.06 12.13
CA PHE A 132 3.07 4.83 12.22
C PHE A 132 2.39 3.93 13.24
N HIS A 133 2.36 2.62 12.98
CA HIS A 133 1.91 1.67 13.99
C HIS A 133 2.86 1.71 15.19
N GLY A 134 2.35 1.55 16.42
CA GLY A 134 3.16 1.70 17.65
C GLY A 134 4.30 0.68 17.82
N TYR A 135 4.36 -0.34 16.96
CA TYR A 135 5.46 -1.30 16.87
C TYR A 135 6.47 -0.97 15.76
N ALA A 136 6.24 0.08 14.95
CA ALA A 136 7.20 0.52 13.96
C ALA A 136 8.49 0.97 14.67
N VAL A 137 9.64 0.60 14.12
CA VAL A 137 10.93 0.80 14.79
C VAL A 137 11.73 1.98 14.24
N GLU A 138 11.47 2.40 12.99
CA GLU A 138 12.08 3.58 12.33
C GLU A 138 10.98 4.57 11.94
N ASP A 139 10.57 5.37 12.92
CA ASP A 139 9.48 6.34 12.85
C ASP A 139 9.94 7.80 13.04
N ASP A 140 11.26 8.04 13.04
CA ASP A 140 11.91 9.33 13.25
C ASP A 140 11.86 10.27 12.04
N ARG A 141 10.82 10.16 11.21
CA ARG A 141 10.63 11.05 10.06
C ARG A 141 10.45 12.50 10.53
N PRO A 142 10.93 13.49 9.76
CA PRO A 142 10.51 14.88 9.96
C PRO A 142 8.99 15.02 9.85
N LYS A 143 8.40 15.84 10.73
CA LYS A 143 6.96 16.12 10.74
C LYS A 143 6.59 17.16 9.67
N VAL A 144 6.85 16.81 8.42
CA VAL A 144 6.55 17.61 7.23
C VAL A 144 5.71 16.78 6.27
N GLU A 145 4.93 17.46 5.45
CA GLU A 145 4.20 16.80 4.37
C GLU A 145 5.15 16.28 3.32
N GLU A 146 4.81 15.12 2.79
CA GLU A 146 5.60 14.45 1.79
C GLU A 146 4.75 14.15 0.56
N LEU A 147 5.34 14.33 -0.62
CA LEU A 147 4.76 13.96 -1.90
C LEU A 147 5.83 13.25 -2.72
N TYR A 148 5.49 12.07 -3.24
CA TYR A 148 6.39 11.25 -4.06
C TYR A 148 5.73 10.86 -5.38
N ASP A 149 6.51 10.88 -6.47
CA ASP A 149 6.16 10.24 -7.73
C ASP A 149 6.72 8.81 -7.73
N LEU A 150 5.88 7.82 -7.48
CA LEU A 150 6.31 6.42 -7.37
C LEU A 150 6.77 5.81 -8.70
N THR A 151 6.52 6.47 -9.83
CA THR A 151 7.03 6.02 -11.14
C THR A 151 8.47 6.47 -11.37
N ALA A 152 8.86 7.61 -10.81
CA ALA A 152 10.23 8.13 -10.90
C ALA A 152 11.09 7.79 -9.67
N ASP A 153 10.46 7.62 -8.51
CA ASP A 153 11.14 7.44 -7.22
C ASP A 153 10.37 6.46 -6.34
N LEU A 154 10.57 5.18 -6.63
CA LEU A 154 9.97 4.08 -5.88
C LEU A 154 10.49 3.99 -4.43
N GLY A 155 11.67 4.55 -4.16
CA GLY A 155 12.30 4.56 -2.83
C GLY A 155 11.94 5.77 -1.98
N GLU A 156 11.00 6.62 -2.43
CA GLU A 156 10.49 7.77 -1.67
C GLU A 156 11.63 8.65 -1.10
N ARG A 157 12.64 8.92 -1.93
CA ARG A 157 13.87 9.64 -1.57
C ARG A 157 13.74 11.14 -1.78
N ASN A 158 12.96 11.56 -2.77
CA ASN A 158 12.82 12.93 -3.22
C ASN A 158 11.45 13.48 -2.84
N ASN A 159 11.35 14.19 -1.72
CA ASN A 159 10.10 14.84 -1.34
C ASN A 159 9.81 16.02 -2.28
N LEU A 160 8.71 15.94 -3.01
CA LEU A 160 8.26 16.93 -4.00
C LEU A 160 7.18 17.89 -3.46
N ALA A 161 6.82 17.81 -2.17
CA ALA A 161 5.68 18.56 -1.62
C ALA A 161 5.81 20.08 -1.85
N GLN A 162 6.99 20.66 -1.62
CA GLN A 162 7.23 22.09 -1.82
C GLN A 162 7.14 22.52 -3.30
N LYS A 163 7.37 21.59 -4.24
CA LYS A 163 7.34 21.86 -5.68
C LYS A 163 5.93 21.74 -6.28
N HIS A 164 5.01 21.06 -5.59
CA HIS A 164 3.64 20.84 -6.07
C HIS A 164 2.60 21.15 -4.98
N PRO A 165 2.52 22.39 -4.47
CA PRO A 165 1.65 22.75 -3.36
C PRO A 165 0.16 22.52 -3.66
N GLU A 166 -0.28 22.75 -4.91
CA GLU A 166 -1.67 22.52 -5.32
C GLU A 166 -2.04 21.02 -5.25
N LEU A 167 -1.14 20.15 -5.71
CA LEU A 167 -1.36 18.70 -5.66
C LEU A 167 -1.34 18.17 -4.23
N VAL A 168 -0.47 18.72 -3.36
CA VAL A 168 -0.49 18.43 -1.93
C VAL A 168 -1.84 18.80 -1.32
N ALA A 169 -2.37 19.99 -1.64
CA ALA A 169 -3.68 20.42 -1.16
C ALA A 169 -4.82 19.49 -1.63
N GLU A 170 -4.81 19.08 -2.92
CA GLU A 170 -5.79 18.12 -3.46
C GLU A 170 -5.75 16.79 -2.70
N LEU A 171 -4.56 16.19 -2.57
CA LEU A 171 -4.41 14.86 -1.95
C LEU A 171 -4.63 14.89 -0.44
N ARG A 172 -4.32 16.01 0.22
CA ARG A 172 -4.68 16.26 1.62
C ARG A 172 -6.20 16.27 1.79
N ALA A 173 -6.91 17.05 0.98
CA ALA A 173 -8.37 17.12 1.04
C ALA A 173 -9.01 15.75 0.76
N LEU A 174 -8.46 14.98 -0.19
CA LEU A 174 -8.89 13.60 -0.44
C LEU A 174 -8.68 12.71 0.80
N THR A 175 -7.51 12.79 1.43
CA THR A 175 -7.17 12.02 2.64
C THR A 175 -8.17 12.31 3.77
N GLU A 176 -8.46 13.59 4.03
CA GLU A 176 -9.39 14.01 5.08
C GLU A 176 -10.83 13.59 4.81
N LYS A 177 -11.26 13.64 3.54
CA LYS A 177 -12.57 13.14 3.10
C LYS A 177 -12.73 11.63 3.31
N LEU A 178 -11.65 10.86 3.12
CA LEU A 178 -11.69 9.41 3.32
C LEU A 178 -11.70 9.04 4.81
N GLU A 179 -10.99 9.79 5.65
CA GLU A 179 -10.94 9.55 7.09
C GLU A 179 -12.27 9.85 7.81
N SER A 180 -13.06 10.79 7.30
CA SER A 180 -14.36 11.16 7.87
C SER A 180 -15.50 10.20 7.54
N LYS A 181 -15.32 9.34 6.54
CA LYS A 181 -16.27 8.26 6.20
C LYS A 181 -16.00 7.07 7.10
N LYS A 182 -16.66 7.02 8.25
CA LYS A 182 -16.75 5.85 9.12
C LYS A 182 -18.18 5.35 9.17
#